data_AF-A0A5J5FTC5-F1
#
_entry.id   AF-A0A5J5FTC5-F1
#
_cell.length_a   1.000
_cell.length_b   1.000
_cell.length_c   1.000
_cell.angle_alpha   90.00
_cell.angle_beta   90.00
_cell.angle_gamma   90.00
#
_symmetry.space_group_name_H-M   'P 1'
#
loop_
_entity.id
_entity.type
_entity.pdbx_description
1 polymer ?
#
loop_
_entity_poly.entity_id
_entity_poly.type
_entity_poly.pdbx_seq_one_letter_code
_entity_poly.pdbx_strand_id
1 'polypeptide(L)'
;MSTQDQLHRYLFENHAVRGELVTVSHTWQQILADHDYPAPVKTLLGDMLVATSLLTATLKFSGDITVQLQGDGPLKLAVINGNNQQEMRGVARLQGEIAADSSLHEMAGNGYLVITITPADGERYQGVVGLEGETIAACLENYFLQSEQLPTRLFIRTGEQDGQPAAAGLLLQVLPAQNSSSDGFEHLAQLAATIKGEELFSLPANEVLYRLFHQEQVTLYEPQAVSFHCHCSRDRCAGALMTLPDEEVNDMLQQDGQIDMHCDYCGSHYLFSPSDVAALRQSQQQTPDVLH
;
A
#
# COMPACT_ATOMS: atom_id res chain seq x y z
N MET A 1 2.43 3.20 -25.50
CA MET A 1 3.45 2.46 -24.72
C MET A 1 3.00 2.56 -23.29
N SER A 2 2.66 1.45 -22.62
CA SER A 2 2.28 1.47 -21.22
C SER A 2 3.45 2.02 -20.41
N THR A 3 3.27 3.16 -19.76
CA THR A 3 4.22 3.72 -18.81
C THR A 3 4.47 2.65 -17.75
N GLN A 4 5.72 2.23 -17.58
CA GLN A 4 6.08 1.29 -16.53
C GLN A 4 5.85 1.98 -15.17
N ASP A 5 5.31 1.25 -14.20
CA ASP A 5 5.08 1.79 -12.86
C ASP A 5 6.41 2.19 -12.22
N GLN A 6 6.52 3.46 -11.85
CA GLN A 6 7.76 4.05 -11.37
C GLN A 6 7.49 5.07 -10.27
N LEU A 7 8.41 5.09 -9.30
CA LEU A 7 8.53 6.13 -8.29
C LEU A 7 9.74 7.00 -8.61
N HIS A 8 9.48 8.29 -8.77
CA HIS A 8 10.47 9.33 -8.98
C HIS A 8 10.63 10.15 -7.70
N ARG A 9 11.87 10.39 -7.29
CA ARG A 9 12.20 11.34 -6.22
C ARG A 9 12.72 12.62 -6.83
N TYR A 10 12.40 13.76 -6.23
CA TYR A 10 12.93 15.05 -6.64
C TYR A 10 13.09 15.99 -5.44
N LEU A 11 13.91 17.03 -5.62
CA LEU A 11 14.23 18.02 -4.60
C LEU A 11 14.05 19.44 -5.15
N PHE A 12 13.40 20.29 -4.36
CA PHE A 12 13.38 21.74 -4.58
C PHE A 12 14.56 22.38 -3.86
N GLU A 13 15.65 22.64 -4.59
CA GLU A 13 16.92 23.12 -4.03
C GLU A 13 16.75 24.39 -3.17
N ASN A 14 15.85 25.28 -3.57
CA ASN A 14 15.68 26.59 -2.92
C ASN A 14 14.71 26.58 -1.72
N HIS A 15 13.93 25.51 -1.53
CA HIS A 15 12.83 25.48 -0.55
C HIS A 15 13.03 24.46 0.59
N ALA A 16 14.09 23.64 0.51
CA ALA A 16 14.28 22.48 1.41
C ALA A 16 13.04 21.57 1.46
N VAL A 17 12.36 21.41 0.32
CA VAL A 17 11.20 20.53 0.15
C VAL A 17 11.61 19.36 -0.72
N ARG A 18 11.41 18.14 -0.23
CA ARG A 18 11.48 16.93 -1.05
C ARG A 18 10.12 16.68 -1.68
N GLY A 19 10.15 16.14 -2.89
CA GLY A 19 8.96 15.65 -3.55
C GLY A 19 9.14 14.25 -4.11
N GLU A 20 8.02 13.56 -4.27
CA GLU A 20 7.94 12.25 -4.88
C GLU A 20 6.77 12.25 -5.85
N LEU A 21 6.88 11.43 -6.91
CA LEU A 21 5.84 11.21 -7.91
C LEU A 21 5.82 9.72 -8.21
N VAL A 22 4.65 9.11 -8.12
CA VAL A 22 4.48 7.68 -8.42
C VAL A 22 3.35 7.45 -9.40
N THR A 23 3.56 6.50 -10.31
CA THR A 23 2.53 5.85 -11.12
C THR A 23 2.50 4.36 -10.80
N VAL A 24 1.32 3.80 -10.51
CA VAL A 24 1.16 2.40 -10.05
C VAL A 24 0.04 1.66 -10.79
N SER A 25 -0.25 2.04 -12.04
CA SER A 25 -1.40 1.52 -12.79
C SER A 25 -1.31 0.00 -13.05
N HIS A 26 -0.15 -0.54 -13.40
CA HIS A 26 0.00 -1.98 -13.66
C HIS A 26 -0.09 -2.81 -12.38
N THR A 27 0.61 -2.37 -11.32
CA THR A 27 0.59 -2.93 -9.97
C THR A 27 -0.83 -2.90 -9.41
N TRP A 28 -1.56 -1.82 -9.66
CA TRP A 28 -2.95 -1.68 -9.25
C TRP A 28 -3.86 -2.68 -9.96
N GLN A 29 -3.71 -2.84 -11.27
CA GLN A 29 -4.44 -3.86 -12.04
C GLN A 29 -4.17 -5.28 -11.51
N GLN A 30 -2.93 -5.59 -11.14
CA GLN A 30 -2.58 -6.89 -10.57
C GLN A 30 -3.22 -7.11 -9.19
N ILE A 31 -3.26 -6.09 -8.32
CA ILE A 31 -3.95 -6.18 -7.03
C ILE A 31 -5.47 -6.39 -7.21
N LEU A 32 -6.06 -5.90 -8.30
CA LEU A 32 -7.49 -6.07 -8.59
C LEU A 32 -7.85 -7.39 -9.29
N ALA A 33 -6.88 -8.08 -9.91
CA ALA A 33 -7.15 -9.11 -10.92
C ALA A 33 -8.08 -10.24 -10.44
N ASP A 34 -7.93 -10.67 -9.17
CA ASP A 34 -8.69 -11.78 -8.58
C ASP A 34 -9.79 -11.32 -7.60
N HIS A 35 -10.19 -10.04 -7.65
CA HIS A 35 -11.15 -9.47 -6.71
C HIS A 35 -12.24 -8.63 -7.40
N ASP A 36 -13.50 -9.00 -7.21
CA ASP A 36 -14.65 -8.23 -7.68
C ASP A 36 -15.10 -7.19 -6.65
N TYR A 37 -14.25 -6.18 -6.43
CA TYR A 37 -14.57 -5.10 -5.50
C TYR A 37 -15.54 -4.07 -6.09
N PRO A 38 -16.46 -3.50 -5.27
CA PRO A 38 -17.26 -2.36 -5.68
C PRO A 38 -16.37 -1.13 -5.91
N ALA A 39 -16.83 -0.20 -6.76
CA ALA A 39 -16.03 0.93 -7.21
C ALA A 39 -15.42 1.78 -6.08
N PRO A 40 -16.12 2.10 -4.97
CA PRO A 40 -15.52 2.86 -3.86
C PRO A 40 -14.36 2.13 -3.18
N VAL A 41 -14.43 0.79 -3.07
CA VAL A 41 -13.34 -0.02 -2.50
C VAL A 41 -12.14 -0.06 -3.44
N LYS A 42 -12.38 -0.12 -4.77
CA LYS A 42 -11.31 0.00 -5.77
C LYS A 42 -10.61 1.36 -5.63
N THR A 43 -11.36 2.46 -5.59
CA THR A 43 -10.79 3.81 -5.41
C THR A 43 -9.97 3.90 -4.13
N LEU A 44 -10.51 3.43 -3.00
CA LEU A 44 -9.84 3.44 -1.72
C LEU A 44 -8.53 2.64 -1.71
N LEU A 45 -8.53 1.42 -2.24
CA LEU A 45 -7.32 0.60 -2.32
C LEU A 45 -6.27 1.21 -3.26
N GLY A 46 -6.69 1.82 -4.38
CA GLY A 46 -5.80 2.58 -5.26
C GLY A 46 -5.17 3.78 -4.54
N ASP A 47 -5.96 4.52 -3.76
CA ASP A 47 -5.46 5.64 -2.96
C ASP A 47 -4.46 5.17 -1.89
N MET A 48 -4.79 4.08 -1.20
CA MET A 48 -3.88 3.47 -0.22
C MET A 48 -2.62 2.92 -0.87
N LEU A 49 -2.68 2.41 -2.11
CA LEU A 49 -1.52 1.91 -2.85
C LEU A 49 -0.55 3.03 -3.16
N VAL A 50 -1.06 4.12 -3.73
CA VAL A 50 -0.29 5.34 -4.02
C VAL A 50 0.32 5.88 -2.74
N ALA A 51 -0.50 6.06 -1.70
CA ALA A 51 -0.03 6.55 -0.40
C ALA A 51 1.09 5.67 0.15
N THR A 52 0.90 4.36 0.21
CA THR A 52 1.90 3.43 0.77
C THR A 52 3.20 3.48 -0.05
N SER A 53 3.12 3.51 -1.38
CA SER A 53 4.32 3.60 -2.24
C SER A 53 5.13 4.87 -1.97
N LEU A 54 4.46 6.03 -1.89
CA LEU A 54 5.08 7.31 -1.52
C LEU A 54 5.70 7.24 -0.11
N LEU A 55 4.95 6.78 0.90
CA LEU A 55 5.48 6.68 2.26
C LEU A 55 6.70 5.75 2.36
N THR A 56 6.71 4.67 1.58
CA THR A 56 7.84 3.74 1.54
C THR A 56 9.12 4.40 1.06
N ALA A 57 9.02 5.35 0.12
CA ALA A 57 10.18 6.08 -0.40
C ALA A 57 10.78 7.08 0.61
N THR A 58 10.05 7.40 1.69
CA THR A 58 10.54 8.23 2.78
C THR A 58 11.41 7.49 3.80
N LEU A 59 11.37 6.15 3.80
CA LEU A 59 12.11 5.29 4.73
C LEU A 59 13.61 5.36 4.44
N LYS A 60 14.42 5.59 5.48
CA LYS A 60 15.89 5.65 5.40
C LYS A 60 16.57 4.29 5.64
N PHE A 61 15.78 3.23 5.79
CA PHE A 61 16.24 1.89 6.14
C PHE A 61 15.47 0.83 5.35
N SER A 62 16.04 -0.37 5.28
CA SER A 62 15.36 -1.53 4.70
C SER A 62 14.26 -2.02 5.63
N GLY A 63 13.12 -2.42 5.08
CA GLY A 63 11.97 -2.85 5.87
C GLY A 63 10.67 -2.83 5.08
N ASP A 64 9.60 -3.20 5.77
CA ASP A 64 8.23 -3.11 5.26
C ASP A 64 7.44 -1.98 5.93
N ILE A 65 6.49 -1.44 5.17
CA ILE A 65 5.45 -0.56 5.66
C ILE A 65 4.10 -1.18 5.32
N THR A 66 3.17 -1.08 6.25
CA THR A 66 1.79 -1.52 6.06
C THR A 66 0.87 -0.37 6.44
N VAL A 67 0.04 0.08 5.50
CA VAL A 67 -1.05 1.02 5.75
C VAL A 67 -2.35 0.24 5.71
N GLN A 68 -3.08 0.28 6.82
CA GLN A 68 -4.24 -0.55 7.03
C GLN A 68 -5.40 0.28 7.57
N LEU A 69 -6.56 0.19 6.92
CA LEU A 69 -7.83 0.68 7.40
C LEU A 69 -8.57 -0.47 8.11
N GLN A 70 -8.98 -0.25 9.35
CA GLN A 70 -9.86 -1.15 10.09
C GLN A 70 -11.06 -0.38 10.60
N GLY A 71 -12.24 -1.01 10.52
CA GLY A 71 -13.48 -0.39 10.99
C GLY A 71 -14.60 -1.40 11.21
N ASP A 72 -15.73 -0.92 11.72
CA ASP A 72 -16.93 -1.72 12.00
C ASP A 72 -18.02 -1.60 10.92
N GLY A 73 -17.77 -0.83 9.85
CA GLY A 73 -18.66 -0.68 8.70
C GLY A 73 -18.67 -1.88 7.74
N PRO A 74 -19.34 -1.78 6.59
CA PRO A 74 -19.38 -2.84 5.58
C PRO A 74 -18.00 -3.18 4.99
N LEU A 75 -17.04 -2.25 5.02
CA LEU A 75 -15.63 -2.52 4.76
C LEU A 75 -14.91 -2.80 6.09
N LYS A 76 -14.66 -4.09 6.37
CA LYS A 76 -14.02 -4.52 7.62
C LYS A 76 -12.53 -4.21 7.64
N LEU A 77 -11.87 -4.38 6.51
CA LEU A 77 -10.43 -4.24 6.37
C LEU A 77 -10.09 -3.76 4.96
N ALA A 78 -9.18 -2.81 4.84
CA ALA A 78 -8.38 -2.61 3.63
C ALA A 78 -6.92 -2.48 4.03
N VAL A 79 -6.02 -3.14 3.32
CA VAL A 79 -4.59 -3.14 3.67
C VAL A 79 -3.75 -3.08 2.41
N ILE A 80 -2.71 -2.26 2.45
CA ILE A 80 -1.61 -2.25 1.50
C ILE A 80 -0.32 -2.45 2.27
N ASN A 81 0.53 -3.34 1.77
CA ASN A 81 1.89 -3.55 2.24
C ASN A 81 2.86 -3.19 1.11
N GLY A 82 3.93 -2.49 1.48
CA GLY A 82 5.04 -2.13 0.61
C GLY A 82 6.38 -2.36 1.31
N ASN A 83 7.46 -2.47 0.56
CA ASN A 83 8.81 -2.55 1.12
C ASN A 83 9.78 -1.58 0.43
N ASN A 84 10.98 -1.41 0.99
CA ASN A 84 11.99 -0.49 0.45
C ASN A 84 12.39 -0.75 -1.02
N GLN A 85 12.02 -1.90 -1.60
CA GLN A 85 12.22 -2.23 -3.03
C GLN A 85 11.03 -1.83 -3.91
N GLN A 86 9.98 -1.20 -3.36
CA GLN A 86 8.73 -0.83 -4.03
C GLN A 86 7.95 -2.05 -4.55
N GLU A 87 8.07 -3.15 -3.82
CA GLU A 87 7.23 -4.33 -4.01
C GLU A 87 5.97 -4.19 -3.16
N MET A 88 4.82 -4.17 -3.82
CA MET A 88 3.52 -3.83 -3.23
C MET A 88 2.54 -5.00 -3.29
N ARG A 89 1.63 -5.07 -2.34
CA ARG A 89 0.47 -5.97 -2.37
C ARG A 89 -0.67 -5.42 -1.53
N GLY A 90 -1.89 -5.83 -1.82
CA GLY A 90 -3.07 -5.30 -1.17
C GLY A 90 -4.23 -6.26 -1.13
N VAL A 91 -5.14 -6.07 -0.17
CA VAL A 91 -6.43 -6.75 -0.14
C VAL A 91 -7.44 -5.93 0.66
N ALA A 92 -8.72 -6.05 0.33
CA ALA A 92 -9.83 -5.61 1.16
C ALA A 92 -10.75 -6.79 1.56
N ARG A 93 -11.33 -6.71 2.75
CA ARG A 93 -12.34 -7.65 3.25
C ARG A 93 -13.62 -6.90 3.55
N LEU A 94 -14.68 -7.32 2.88
CA LEU A 94 -16.03 -6.79 3.06
C LEU A 94 -16.81 -7.71 3.99
N GLN A 95 -17.74 -7.14 4.75
CA GLN A 95 -18.68 -7.84 5.62
C GLN A 95 -20.13 -7.39 5.40
N GLY A 96 -20.37 -6.48 4.47
CA GLY A 96 -21.68 -5.98 4.08
C GLY A 96 -21.64 -5.38 2.67
N GLU A 97 -22.82 -4.97 2.19
CA GLU A 97 -22.95 -4.29 0.90
C GLU A 97 -22.41 -2.86 0.98
N ILE A 98 -21.77 -2.40 -0.10
CA ILE A 98 -21.23 -1.04 -0.24
C ILE A 98 -21.88 -0.42 -1.47
N ALA A 99 -22.57 0.72 -1.27
CA ALA A 99 -23.21 1.45 -2.35
C ALA A 99 -22.17 2.16 -3.23
N ALA A 100 -22.53 2.45 -4.49
CA ALA A 100 -21.58 3.00 -5.46
C ALA A 100 -21.05 4.41 -5.11
N ASP A 101 -21.77 5.14 -4.27
CA ASP A 101 -21.47 6.51 -3.82
C ASP A 101 -21.02 6.57 -2.35
N SER A 102 -20.75 5.42 -1.72
CA SER A 102 -20.31 5.38 -0.33
C SER A 102 -19.00 6.14 -0.11
N SER A 103 -19.02 7.04 0.85
CA SER A 103 -17.86 7.75 1.39
C SER A 103 -16.94 6.83 2.20
N LEU A 104 -15.73 7.31 2.51
CA LEU A 104 -14.78 6.61 3.40
C LEU A 104 -15.43 6.24 4.74
N HIS A 105 -16.17 7.17 5.35
CA HIS A 105 -16.81 6.98 6.65
C HIS A 105 -18.00 6.01 6.60
N GLU A 106 -18.78 6.04 5.51
CA GLU A 106 -19.87 5.07 5.32
C GLU A 106 -19.35 3.65 5.09
N MET A 107 -18.22 3.52 4.38
CA MET A 107 -17.56 2.22 4.20
C MET A 107 -16.94 1.69 5.49
N ALA A 108 -16.16 2.52 6.18
CA ALA A 108 -15.36 2.10 7.34
C ALA A 108 -16.15 2.07 8.65
N GLY A 109 -17.21 2.86 8.78
CA GLY A 109 -17.87 3.10 10.06
C GLY A 109 -16.94 3.81 11.05
N ASN A 110 -16.95 3.37 12.31
CA ASN A 110 -15.99 3.80 13.33
C ASN A 110 -14.64 3.12 13.09
N GLY A 111 -13.84 3.70 12.20
CA GLY A 111 -12.55 3.16 11.80
C GLY A 111 -11.35 3.99 12.21
N TYR A 112 -10.17 3.41 12.00
CA TYR A 112 -8.87 4.05 12.16
C TYR A 112 -7.91 3.50 11.11
N LEU A 113 -6.92 4.33 10.74
CA LEU A 113 -5.76 3.87 9.98
C LEU A 113 -4.68 3.42 10.94
N VAL A 114 -3.99 2.35 10.56
CA VAL A 114 -2.81 1.84 11.24
C VAL A 114 -1.67 1.85 10.24
N ILE A 115 -0.60 2.56 10.59
CA ILE A 115 0.65 2.55 9.86
C ILE A 115 1.63 1.72 10.68
N THR A 116 1.98 0.54 10.17
CA THR A 116 3.04 -0.28 10.75
C THR A 116 4.30 -0.12 9.91
N ILE A 117 5.43 0.13 10.56
CA ILE A 117 6.75 0.09 9.94
C ILE A 117 7.56 -1.00 10.64
N THR A 118 8.03 -1.96 9.87
CA THR A 118 8.86 -3.07 10.37
C THR A 118 10.23 -2.97 9.71
N PRO A 119 11.24 -2.39 10.40
CA PRO A 119 12.61 -2.38 9.90
C PRO A 119 13.14 -3.82 9.77
N ALA A 120 14.04 -4.05 8.82
CA ALA A 120 14.79 -5.31 8.74
C ALA A 120 15.67 -5.52 9.98
N ASP A 121 16.25 -4.42 10.48
CA ASP A 121 17.02 -4.36 11.72
C ASP A 121 16.41 -3.32 12.65
N GLY A 122 15.91 -3.75 13.80
CA GLY A 122 15.35 -2.86 14.82
C GLY A 122 13.96 -3.28 15.30
N GLU A 123 13.29 -2.38 16.00
CA GLU A 123 11.97 -2.62 16.57
C GLU A 123 10.86 -2.16 15.63
N ARG A 124 9.79 -2.95 15.60
CA ARG A 124 8.56 -2.60 14.88
C ARG A 124 7.93 -1.34 15.50
N TYR A 125 7.58 -0.38 14.66
CA TYR A 125 6.85 0.83 15.03
C TYR A 125 5.42 0.79 14.48
N GLN A 126 4.47 1.32 15.24
CA GLN A 126 3.07 1.39 14.83
C GLN A 126 2.45 2.73 15.24
N GLY A 127 1.96 3.47 14.24
CA GLY A 127 1.13 4.67 14.41
C GLY A 127 -0.35 4.35 14.18
N VAL A 128 -1.23 4.93 14.99
CA VAL A 128 -2.68 4.86 14.81
C VAL A 128 -3.19 6.25 14.51
N VAL A 129 -4.03 6.36 13.49
CA VAL A 129 -4.57 7.63 12.97
C VAL A 129 -6.08 7.54 12.97
N GLY A 130 -6.74 8.51 13.59
CA GLY A 130 -8.19 8.64 13.50
C GLY A 130 -8.63 8.96 12.06
N LEU A 131 -9.79 8.44 11.65
CA LEU A 131 -10.44 8.87 10.42
C LEU A 131 -11.13 10.22 10.64
N GLU A 132 -10.34 11.28 10.78
CA GLU A 132 -10.88 12.65 10.93
C GLU A 132 -11.00 13.38 9.60
N GLY A 133 -10.31 12.90 8.56
CA GLY A 133 -10.36 13.45 7.21
C GLY A 133 -11.37 12.72 6.32
N GLU A 134 -11.84 13.41 5.28
CA GLU A 134 -12.74 12.82 4.26
C GLU A 134 -12.04 11.85 3.31
N THR A 135 -10.70 11.87 3.27
CA THR A 135 -9.89 11.04 2.38
C THR A 135 -8.71 10.43 3.13
N ILE A 136 -8.14 9.35 2.59
CA ILE A 136 -6.90 8.74 3.12
C ILE A 136 -5.74 9.74 3.11
N ALA A 137 -5.61 10.53 2.04
CA ALA A 137 -4.60 11.58 1.96
C ALA A 137 -4.73 12.57 3.13
N ALA A 138 -5.94 13.09 3.38
CA ALA A 138 -6.18 14.03 4.49
C ALA A 138 -5.89 13.40 5.87
N CYS A 139 -6.26 12.13 6.08
CA CYS A 139 -5.96 11.43 7.32
C CYS A 139 -4.44 11.29 7.53
N LEU A 140 -3.70 10.90 6.48
CA LEU A 140 -2.24 10.75 6.54
C LEU A 140 -1.54 12.10 6.71
N GLU A 141 -2.00 13.16 6.05
CA GLU A 141 -1.48 14.52 6.26
C GLU A 141 -1.63 14.97 7.72
N ASN A 142 -2.81 14.72 8.33
CA ASN A 142 -3.04 15.00 9.74
C ASN A 142 -2.09 14.20 10.65
N TYR A 143 -1.84 12.93 10.33
CA TYR A 143 -0.87 12.10 11.05
C TYR A 143 0.55 12.69 11.00
N PHE A 144 1.06 13.05 9.82
CA PHE A 144 2.39 13.65 9.69
C PHE A 144 2.51 15.00 10.40
N LEU A 145 1.45 15.80 10.37
CA LEU A 145 1.41 17.08 11.06
C LEU A 145 1.48 16.90 12.59
N GLN A 146 0.70 15.96 13.14
CA GLN A 146 0.60 15.77 14.59
C GLN A 146 1.75 14.95 15.19
N SER A 147 2.14 13.86 14.52
CA SER A 147 3.07 12.87 15.08
C SER A 147 4.52 13.15 14.70
N GLU A 148 4.77 13.54 13.44
CA GLU A 148 6.13 13.75 12.92
C GLU A 148 6.55 15.23 12.91
N GLN A 149 5.60 16.16 13.07
CA GLN A 149 5.81 17.61 12.96
C GLN A 149 6.46 18.01 11.62
N LEU A 150 6.15 17.25 10.55
CA LEU A 150 6.66 17.50 9.20
C LEU A 150 5.48 17.88 8.29
N PRO A 151 5.40 19.16 7.85
CA PRO A 151 4.43 19.55 6.84
C PRO A 151 4.55 18.65 5.61
N THR A 152 3.46 17.95 5.31
CA THR A 152 3.36 16.92 4.27
C THR A 152 2.07 17.15 3.50
N ARG A 153 2.14 17.08 2.17
CA ARG A 153 0.97 17.10 1.28
C ARG A 153 0.99 15.88 0.37
N LEU A 154 -0.17 15.25 0.20
CA LEU A 154 -0.41 14.10 -0.63
C LEU A 154 -1.45 14.44 -1.70
N PHE A 155 -1.07 14.30 -2.96
CA PHE A 155 -1.94 14.52 -4.11
C PHE A 155 -2.18 13.19 -4.80
N ILE A 156 -3.29 12.54 -4.49
CA ILE A 156 -3.60 11.19 -4.97
C ILE A 156 -4.69 11.28 -6.04
N ARG A 157 -4.53 10.50 -7.11
CA ARG A 157 -5.50 10.35 -8.19
C ARG A 157 -5.67 8.87 -8.49
N THR A 158 -6.92 8.41 -8.38
CA THR A 158 -7.35 7.08 -8.79
C THR A 158 -8.49 7.23 -9.79
N GLY A 159 -8.46 6.44 -10.86
CA GLY A 159 -9.44 6.52 -11.93
C GLY A 159 -9.17 5.48 -13.01
N GLU A 160 -9.44 5.86 -14.26
CA GLU A 160 -9.21 5.01 -15.42
C GLU A 160 -8.34 5.71 -16.46
N GLN A 161 -7.51 4.93 -17.15
CA GLN A 161 -6.75 5.32 -18.33
C GLN A 161 -6.93 4.23 -19.37
N ASP A 162 -7.38 4.60 -20.58
CA ASP A 162 -7.65 3.66 -21.67
C ASP A 162 -8.59 2.49 -21.27
N GLY A 163 -9.55 2.78 -20.38
CA GLY A 163 -10.52 1.80 -19.86
C GLY A 163 -9.94 0.80 -18.85
N GLN A 164 -8.72 1.03 -18.37
CA GLN A 164 -8.07 0.23 -17.32
C GLN A 164 -7.93 1.05 -16.03
N PRO A 165 -8.03 0.43 -14.85
CA PRO A 165 -7.74 1.08 -13.59
C PRO A 165 -6.34 1.70 -13.59
N ALA A 166 -6.27 2.95 -13.13
CA ALA A 166 -5.06 3.74 -13.03
C ALA A 166 -5.01 4.46 -11.68
N ALA A 167 -3.81 4.52 -11.10
CA ALA A 167 -3.58 5.25 -9.86
C ALA A 167 -2.17 5.86 -9.86
N ALA A 168 -2.08 7.09 -9.36
CA ALA A 168 -0.85 7.87 -9.32
C ALA A 168 -0.95 8.94 -8.24
N GLY A 169 0.19 9.50 -7.85
CA GLY A 169 0.18 10.65 -6.96
C GLY A 169 1.52 11.31 -6.75
N LEU A 170 1.48 12.41 -6.01
CA LEU A 170 2.66 13.15 -5.56
C LEU A 170 2.66 13.30 -4.05
N LEU A 171 3.86 13.34 -3.49
CA LEU A 171 4.12 13.75 -2.12
C LEU A 171 4.99 15.00 -2.15
N LEU A 172 4.68 15.98 -1.31
CA LEU A 172 5.58 17.08 -0.97
C LEU A 172 5.80 17.09 0.53
N GLN A 173 7.05 17.20 0.97
CA GLN A 173 7.37 17.23 2.40
C GLN A 173 8.60 18.08 2.70
N VAL A 174 8.51 18.87 3.77
CA VAL A 174 9.63 19.70 4.24
C VAL A 174 10.74 18.81 4.82
N LEU A 175 12.00 19.14 4.51
CA LEU A 175 13.17 18.47 5.08
C LEU A 175 13.53 19.05 6.46
N PRO A 176 13.98 18.20 7.41
CA PRO A 176 14.42 18.66 8.72
C PRO A 176 15.84 19.27 8.65
N ALA A 177 15.96 20.51 8.18
CA ALA A 177 17.06 21.46 8.46
C ALA A 177 16.95 22.72 7.56
N GLN A 178 17.30 23.87 8.16
CA GLN A 178 17.39 25.23 7.59
C GLN A 178 16.08 25.89 7.18
N ASN A 179 15.68 26.94 7.92
CA ASN A 179 14.91 28.11 7.50
C ASN A 179 14.04 27.94 6.24
N SER A 180 13.21 26.89 6.19
CA SER A 180 12.22 26.78 5.15
C SER A 180 11.16 27.81 5.50
N SER A 181 11.06 28.86 4.68
CA SER A 181 9.92 29.76 4.78
C SER A 181 8.68 28.90 4.54
N SER A 182 7.76 28.87 5.52
CA SER A 182 6.43 28.26 5.41
C SER A 182 5.77 28.59 4.05
N ASP A 183 6.01 29.80 3.56
CA ASP A 183 5.51 30.33 2.29
C ASP A 183 5.94 29.51 1.06
N GLY A 184 7.17 28.98 1.04
CA GLY A 184 7.70 28.20 -0.09
C GLY A 184 7.00 26.85 -0.22
N PHE A 185 6.80 26.16 0.90
CA PHE A 185 6.07 24.89 0.90
C PHE A 185 4.61 25.06 0.48
N GLU A 186 3.93 26.08 1.01
CA GLU A 186 2.53 26.35 0.68
C GLU A 186 2.35 26.73 -0.80
N HIS A 187 3.27 27.53 -1.37
CA HIS A 187 3.30 27.84 -2.80
C HIS A 187 3.45 26.57 -3.65
N LEU A 188 4.41 25.70 -3.33
CA LEU A 188 4.60 24.43 -4.04
C LEU A 188 3.38 23.51 -3.93
N ALA A 189 2.74 23.46 -2.76
CA ALA A 189 1.52 22.70 -2.53
C ALA A 189 0.35 23.22 -3.38
N GLN A 190 0.20 24.55 -3.51
CA GLN A 190 -0.84 25.15 -4.34
C GLN A 190 -0.63 24.85 -5.84
N LEU A 191 0.61 24.88 -6.32
CA LEU A 191 0.93 24.45 -7.69
C LEU A 191 0.60 22.98 -7.88
N ALA A 192 1.07 22.10 -6.99
CA ALA A 192 0.81 20.67 -7.05
C ALA A 192 -0.68 20.32 -6.97
N ALA A 193 -1.49 21.09 -6.24
CA ALA A 193 -2.93 20.90 -6.14
C ALA A 193 -3.66 21.01 -7.50
N THR A 194 -3.07 21.69 -8.48
CA THR A 194 -3.65 21.82 -9.83
C THR A 194 -3.54 20.55 -10.68
N ILE A 195 -2.77 19.56 -10.23
CA ILE A 195 -2.53 18.34 -11.00
C ILE A 195 -3.81 17.52 -11.22
N LYS A 196 -4.01 17.07 -12.45
CA LYS A 196 -5.14 16.20 -12.82
C LYS A 196 -4.70 14.74 -12.94
N GLY A 197 -5.66 13.83 -12.77
CA GLY A 197 -5.44 12.40 -13.00
C GLY A 197 -4.97 12.11 -14.42
N GLU A 198 -5.64 12.68 -15.43
CA GLU A 198 -5.28 12.50 -16.85
C GLU A 198 -3.82 12.82 -17.16
N GLU A 199 -3.26 13.84 -16.49
CA GLU A 199 -1.88 14.26 -16.64
C GLU A 199 -0.92 13.28 -15.95
N LEU A 200 -1.24 12.86 -14.72
CA LEU A 200 -0.41 11.89 -13.98
C LEU A 200 -0.38 10.51 -14.61
N PHE A 201 -1.49 10.09 -15.23
CA PHE A 201 -1.60 8.75 -15.81
C PHE A 201 -0.87 8.67 -17.17
N SER A 202 -0.88 9.75 -17.95
CA SER A 202 -0.42 9.71 -19.35
C SER A 202 0.95 10.32 -19.59
N LEU A 203 1.40 11.25 -18.75
CA LEU A 203 2.62 12.00 -19.00
C LEU A 203 3.83 11.39 -18.27
N PRO A 204 5.02 11.44 -18.88
CA PRO A 204 6.27 11.15 -18.19
C PRO A 204 6.51 12.09 -17.00
N ALA A 205 7.18 11.59 -15.95
CA ALA A 205 7.41 12.36 -14.73
C ALA A 205 8.13 13.71 -14.96
N ASN A 206 9.11 13.76 -15.86
CA ASN A 206 9.80 15.02 -16.19
C ASN A 206 8.85 16.07 -16.78
N GLU A 207 7.86 15.65 -17.57
CA GLU A 207 6.88 16.55 -18.15
C GLU A 207 5.87 17.03 -17.11
N VAL A 208 5.40 16.15 -16.22
CA VAL A 208 4.55 16.53 -15.09
C VAL A 208 5.25 17.56 -14.21
N LEU A 209 6.49 17.30 -13.81
CA LEU A 209 7.27 18.20 -12.96
C LEU A 209 7.56 19.53 -13.65
N TYR A 210 7.86 19.53 -14.95
CA TYR A 210 8.04 20.77 -15.70
C TYR A 210 6.74 21.60 -15.75
N ARG A 211 5.60 20.98 -16.07
CA ARG A 211 4.30 21.69 -16.13
C ARG A 211 3.94 22.34 -14.79
N LEU A 212 4.15 21.63 -13.69
CA LEU A 212 3.85 22.12 -12.34
C LEU A 212 4.86 23.17 -11.86
N PHE A 213 6.15 22.95 -12.12
CA PHE A 213 7.24 23.64 -11.40
C PHE A 213 8.29 24.28 -12.31
N HIS A 214 7.97 24.64 -13.56
CA HIS A 214 8.94 25.24 -14.50
C HIS A 214 9.62 26.53 -14.01
N GLN A 215 9.06 27.22 -13.01
CA GLN A 215 9.67 28.42 -12.39
C GLN A 215 10.58 28.08 -11.19
N GLU A 216 10.57 26.83 -10.75
CA GLU A 216 11.33 26.35 -9.60
C GLU A 216 12.55 25.55 -10.07
N GLN A 217 13.56 25.49 -9.21
CA GLN A 217 14.73 24.65 -9.45
C GLN A 217 14.49 23.25 -8.88
N VAL A 218 14.17 22.29 -9.77
CA VAL A 218 13.85 20.91 -9.40
C VAL A 218 14.97 19.97 -9.86
N THR A 219 15.55 19.24 -8.92
CA THR A 219 16.49 18.14 -9.19
C THR A 219 15.72 16.82 -9.18
N LEU A 220 15.66 16.12 -10.32
CA LEU A 220 15.02 14.81 -10.47
C LEU A 220 16.07 13.70 -10.35
N TYR A 221 15.79 12.69 -9.51
CA TYR A 221 16.66 11.53 -9.31
C TYR A 221 16.22 10.32 -10.15
N GLU A 222 17.07 9.30 -10.18
CA GLU A 222 16.78 8.03 -10.87
C GLU A 222 15.50 7.38 -10.33
N PRO A 223 14.62 6.89 -11.23
CA PRO A 223 13.39 6.23 -10.82
C PRO A 223 13.66 4.87 -10.20
N GLN A 224 12.76 4.47 -9.32
CA GLN A 224 12.66 3.11 -8.80
C GLN A 224 11.41 2.44 -9.39
N ALA A 225 11.55 1.22 -9.89
CA ALA A 225 10.40 0.47 -10.40
C ALA A 225 9.46 0.09 -9.25
N VAL A 226 8.15 0.24 -9.46
CA VAL A 226 7.12 -0.26 -8.54
C VAL A 226 6.50 -1.51 -9.14
N SER A 227 6.23 -2.53 -8.32
CA SER A 227 5.67 -3.78 -8.82
C SER A 227 4.77 -4.46 -7.81
N PHE A 228 3.84 -5.29 -8.29
CA PHE A 228 3.13 -6.23 -7.45
C PHE A 228 4.03 -7.41 -7.07
N HIS A 229 4.09 -7.74 -5.78
CA HIS A 229 4.79 -8.93 -5.31
C HIS A 229 4.07 -9.58 -4.12
N CYS A 230 3.66 -10.84 -4.29
CA CYS A 230 3.13 -11.65 -3.20
C CYS A 230 4.17 -12.66 -2.72
N HIS A 231 4.39 -12.71 -1.41
CA HIS A 231 5.36 -13.60 -0.76
C HIS A 231 4.76 -14.97 -0.40
N CYS A 232 3.55 -15.30 -0.86
CA CYS A 232 2.93 -16.58 -0.57
C CYS A 232 3.69 -17.72 -1.24
N SER A 233 3.72 -18.87 -0.57
CA SER A 233 4.34 -20.08 -1.10
C SER A 233 3.68 -21.29 -0.46
N ARG A 234 3.82 -22.44 -1.13
CA ARG A 234 3.37 -23.72 -0.57
C ARG A 234 3.97 -23.97 0.82
N ASP A 235 5.24 -23.61 1.03
CA ASP A 235 5.93 -23.80 2.31
C ASP A 235 5.35 -22.92 3.42
N ARG A 236 5.00 -21.66 3.11
CA ARG A 236 4.33 -20.78 4.09
C ARG A 236 2.93 -21.28 4.42
N CYS A 237 2.17 -21.71 3.41
CA CYS A 237 0.85 -22.31 3.60
C CYS A 237 0.95 -23.58 4.44
N ALA A 238 1.92 -24.46 4.15
CA ALA A 238 2.19 -25.65 4.95
C ALA A 238 2.54 -25.29 6.40
N GLY A 239 3.41 -24.30 6.62
CA GLY A 239 3.75 -23.81 7.95
C GLY A 239 2.53 -23.34 8.74
N ALA A 240 1.63 -22.57 8.11
CA ALA A 240 0.38 -22.13 8.71
C ALA A 240 -0.57 -23.31 9.00
N LEU A 241 -0.71 -24.24 8.07
CA LEU A 241 -1.54 -25.44 8.22
C LEU A 241 -1.10 -26.28 9.44
N MET A 242 0.20 -26.37 9.69
CA MET A 242 0.74 -27.10 10.83
C MET A 242 0.58 -26.39 12.18
N THR A 243 0.07 -25.15 12.21
CA THR A 243 -0.29 -24.49 13.49
C THR A 243 -1.68 -24.88 14.00
N LEU A 244 -2.50 -25.51 13.15
CA LEU A 244 -3.85 -25.95 13.50
C LEU A 244 -3.81 -27.28 14.26
N PRO A 245 -4.77 -27.53 15.17
CA PRO A 245 -4.91 -28.81 15.85
C PRO A 245 -5.08 -29.98 14.89
N ASP A 246 -4.54 -31.14 15.27
CA ASP A 246 -4.54 -32.33 14.43
C ASP A 246 -5.95 -32.79 14.03
N GLU A 247 -6.89 -32.69 14.97
CA GLU A 247 -8.29 -33.05 14.80
C GLU A 247 -8.96 -32.18 13.72
N GLU A 248 -8.74 -30.87 13.75
CA GLU A 248 -9.33 -29.92 12.79
C GLU A 248 -8.87 -30.21 11.36
N VAL A 249 -7.57 -30.41 11.17
CA VAL A 249 -6.99 -30.74 9.86
C VAL A 249 -7.47 -32.11 9.35
N ASN A 250 -7.60 -33.09 10.24
CA ASN A 250 -8.10 -34.42 9.86
C ASN A 250 -9.59 -34.36 9.46
N ASP A 251 -10.41 -33.56 10.15
CA ASP A 251 -11.81 -33.36 9.82
C ASP A 251 -11.97 -32.71 8.44
N MET A 252 -11.18 -31.68 8.13
CA MET A 252 -11.14 -31.07 6.79
C MET A 252 -10.80 -32.10 5.71
N LEU A 253 -9.77 -32.93 5.93
CA LEU A 253 -9.37 -33.98 4.98
C LEU A 253 -10.44 -35.07 4.80
N GLN A 254 -11.17 -35.43 5.86
CA GLN A 254 -12.24 -36.43 5.77
C GLN A 254 -13.46 -35.91 5.00
N GLN A 255 -13.79 -34.62 5.17
CA GLN A 255 -14.94 -33.99 4.52
C GLN A 255 -14.68 -33.71 3.04
N ASP A 256 -13.54 -33.09 2.72
CA ASP A 256 -13.28 -32.53 1.39
C ASP A 256 -12.24 -33.33 0.59
N GLY A 257 -11.59 -34.32 1.19
CA GLY A 257 -10.57 -35.16 0.57
C GLY A 257 -9.21 -34.49 0.36
N GLN A 258 -9.15 -33.16 0.37
CA GLN A 258 -7.96 -32.33 0.28
C GLN A 258 -8.21 -30.97 0.96
N ILE A 259 -7.15 -30.27 1.32
CA ILE A 259 -7.23 -28.90 1.85
C ILE A 259 -6.76 -27.94 0.77
N ASP A 260 -7.60 -26.96 0.43
CA ASP A 260 -7.26 -25.89 -0.50
C ASP A 260 -6.99 -24.58 0.27
N MET A 261 -5.73 -24.16 0.30
CA MET A 261 -5.35 -22.89 0.89
C MET A 261 -5.29 -21.80 -0.17
N HIS A 262 -6.24 -20.87 -0.09
CA HIS A 262 -6.32 -19.70 -0.96
C HIS A 262 -5.53 -18.50 -0.40
N CYS A 263 -4.76 -17.81 -1.24
CA CYS A 263 -4.09 -16.58 -0.88
C CYS A 263 -4.93 -15.35 -1.23
N ASP A 264 -5.47 -14.69 -0.21
CA ASP A 264 -6.26 -13.46 -0.29
C ASP A 264 -5.58 -12.29 -1.05
N TYR A 265 -4.26 -12.31 -1.29
CA TYR A 265 -3.54 -11.20 -1.95
C TYR A 265 -3.34 -11.39 -3.46
N CYS A 266 -3.25 -12.64 -3.93
CA CYS A 266 -2.84 -12.94 -5.30
C CYS A 266 -3.67 -14.06 -5.95
N GLY A 267 -4.75 -14.49 -5.29
CA GLY A 267 -5.63 -15.53 -5.79
C GLY A 267 -5.04 -16.94 -5.86
N SER A 268 -3.77 -17.14 -5.50
CA SER A 268 -3.10 -18.44 -5.64
C SER A 268 -3.69 -19.51 -4.72
N HIS A 269 -3.85 -20.73 -5.25
CA HIS A 269 -4.35 -21.90 -4.54
C HIS A 269 -3.23 -22.91 -4.26
N TYR A 270 -3.17 -23.40 -3.03
CA TYR A 270 -2.20 -24.42 -2.60
C TYR A 270 -2.94 -25.64 -2.05
N LEU A 271 -2.98 -26.71 -2.85
CA LEU A 271 -3.70 -27.95 -2.51
C LEU A 271 -2.84 -28.92 -1.70
N PHE A 272 -3.35 -29.39 -0.58
CA PHE A 272 -2.70 -30.39 0.28
C PHE A 272 -3.53 -31.67 0.34
N SER A 273 -2.96 -32.76 -0.17
CA SER A 273 -3.53 -34.10 -0.07
C SER A 273 -3.29 -34.70 1.33
N PRO A 274 -4.01 -35.78 1.71
CA PRO A 274 -3.75 -36.50 2.96
C PRO A 274 -2.29 -36.96 3.09
N SER A 275 -1.68 -37.36 1.97
CA SER A 275 -0.25 -37.73 1.91
C SER A 275 0.68 -36.54 2.16
N ASP A 276 0.36 -35.35 1.64
CA ASP A 276 1.16 -34.15 1.88
C ASP A 276 1.13 -33.78 3.38
N VAL A 277 -0.05 -33.80 3.99
CA VAL A 277 -0.23 -33.47 5.41
C VAL A 277 0.50 -34.47 6.30
N ALA A 278 0.41 -35.77 5.99
CA ALA A 278 1.13 -36.80 6.73
C ALA A 278 2.66 -36.61 6.64
N ALA A 279 3.19 -36.26 5.46
CA ALA A 279 4.61 -35.99 5.26
C ALA A 279 5.07 -34.74 6.04
N LEU A 280 4.28 -33.66 6.03
CA LEU A 280 4.57 -32.44 6.77
C LEU A 280 4.68 -32.70 8.28
N ARG A 281 3.73 -33.43 8.87
CA ARG A 281 3.78 -33.77 10.31
C ARG A 281 4.98 -34.66 10.66
N GLN A 282 5.31 -35.64 9.82
CA GLN A 282 6.50 -36.47 10.03
C GLN A 282 7.80 -35.64 10.01
N SER A 283 7.89 -34.65 9.11
CA SER A 283 9.06 -33.76 9.03
C SER A 283 9.22 -32.86 10.26
N GLN A 284 8.13 -32.39 10.85
CA GLN A 284 8.18 -31.62 12.10
C GLN A 284 8.64 -32.47 13.29
N GLN A 285 8.15 -33.70 13.40
CA GLN A 285 8.56 -34.63 14.47
C GLN A 285 10.04 -35.04 14.38
N GLN A 286 10.66 -34.92 13.21
CA GLN A 286 12.09 -35.22 12.99
C GLN A 286 13.00 -34.00 13.21
N THR A 287 12.45 -32.80 13.39
CA THR A 287 13.23 -31.62 13.74
C THR A 287 13.42 -31.62 15.26
N PRO A 288 14.62 -31.85 15.80
CA PRO A 288 14.81 -31.88 17.25
C PRO A 288 14.48 -30.50 17.84
N ASP A 289 13.83 -30.47 19.00
CA ASP A 289 13.74 -29.28 19.85
C ASP A 289 15.15 -28.74 20.11
N VAL A 290 15.57 -27.73 19.35
CA VAL A 290 16.74 -26.94 19.73
C VAL A 290 16.26 -25.94 20.76
N LEU A 291 16.32 -26.35 22.03
CA LEU A 291 16.24 -25.46 23.17
C LEU A 291 17.36 -24.42 23.05
N HIS A 292 16.99 -23.16 22.81
CA HIS A 292 17.83 -21.99 23.08
C HIS A 292 17.17 -21.14 24.16
#